data_AF-A0A2E8EGB4-F1
#
_entry.id   AF-A0A2E8EGB4-F1
#
_cell.length_a   1.000
_cell.length_b   1.000
_cell.length_c   1.000
_cell.angle_alpha   90.00
_cell.angle_beta   90.00
_cell.angle_gamma   90.00
#
_symmetry.space_group_name_H-M   'P 1'
#
loop_
_entity.id
_entity.type
_entity.pdbx_description
1 polymer ?
#
loop_
_entity_poly.entity_id
_entity_poly.type
_entity_poly.pdbx_seq_one_letter_code
_entity_poly.pdbx_strand_id
1 'polypeptide(L)'
;MNSRNWGRVSAKTTSSGVTLWFTGLPCSGKSTIADAVAKELQKMGTKAERLDGDIIRKHLWKELGFSKEDRDENIRRAAFLAGLLPRNGIIVLTSF
;
A
#
# COMPACT_ATOMS: atom_id res chain seq x y z
N MET A 1 -43.87 -6.60 -27.32
CA MET A 1 -42.69 -5.72 -27.28
C MET A 1 -41.77 -6.23 -26.17
N ASN A 2 -40.78 -7.07 -26.50
CA ASN A 2 -39.86 -7.66 -25.52
C ASN A 2 -38.70 -6.70 -25.24
N SER A 3 -38.71 -6.04 -24.08
CA SER A 3 -37.57 -5.28 -23.56
C SER A 3 -36.48 -6.25 -23.09
N ARG A 4 -35.45 -6.45 -23.92
CA ARG A 4 -34.25 -7.18 -23.52
C ARG A 4 -33.44 -6.29 -22.57
N ASN A 5 -33.53 -6.56 -21.28
CA ASN A 5 -32.62 -6.03 -20.26
C ASN A 5 -31.20 -6.58 -20.52
N TRP A 6 -30.36 -5.79 -21.20
CA TRP A 6 -28.92 -6.01 -21.22
C TRP A 6 -28.38 -5.60 -19.84
N GLY A 7 -28.42 -6.52 -18.88
CA GLY A 7 -27.69 -6.36 -17.63
C GLY A 7 -26.21 -6.10 -17.95
N ARG A 8 -25.69 -4.95 -17.51
CA ARG A 8 -24.25 -4.67 -17.53
C ARG A 8 -23.55 -5.83 -16.83
N VAL A 9 -22.92 -6.72 -17.61
CA VAL A 9 -21.90 -7.62 -17.07
C VAL A 9 -20.72 -6.70 -16.73
N SER A 10 -20.72 -6.18 -15.50
CA SER A 10 -19.53 -5.54 -14.95
C SER A 10 -18.51 -6.65 -14.79
N ALA A 11 -17.59 -6.77 -15.75
CA ALA A 11 -16.44 -7.63 -15.59
C ALA A 11 -15.78 -7.23 -14.27
N LYS A 12 -15.80 -8.13 -13.29
CA LYS A 12 -15.13 -7.93 -12.01
C LYS A 12 -13.65 -7.81 -12.37
N THR A 13 -13.12 -6.60 -12.46
CA THR A 13 -11.69 -6.37 -12.67
C THR A 13 -11.00 -7.07 -11.51
N THR A 14 -10.32 -8.18 -11.79
CA THR A 14 -9.42 -8.80 -10.83
C THR A 14 -8.38 -7.75 -10.48
N SER A 15 -8.58 -7.07 -9.34
CA SER A 15 -7.65 -6.08 -8.80
C SER A 15 -6.31 -6.78 -8.61
N SER A 16 -5.40 -6.58 -9.56
CA SER A 16 -4.01 -7.00 -9.39
C SER A 16 -3.39 -6.10 -8.34
N GLY A 17 -3.12 -6.64 -7.16
CA GLY A 17 -2.40 -5.90 -6.14
C GLY A 17 -1.02 -5.51 -6.68
N VAL A 18 -0.53 -4.35 -6.26
CA VAL A 18 0.76 -3.81 -6.65
C VAL A 18 1.39 -3.09 -5.47
N THR A 19 2.71 -2.97 -5.47
CA THR A 19 3.43 -2.18 -4.46
C THR A 19 3.99 -0.93 -5.12
N LEU A 20 3.64 0.22 -4.55
CA LEU A 20 4.20 1.51 -4.89
C LEU A 20 5.18 1.92 -3.79
N TRP A 21 6.45 2.08 -4.17
CA TRP A 21 7.53 2.46 -3.26
C TRP A 21 7.96 3.90 -3.48
N PHE A 22 7.59 4.76 -2.53
CA PHE A 22 7.92 6.17 -2.56
C PHE A 22 9.31 6.36 -1.93
N THR A 23 10.30 6.70 -2.76
CA THR A 23 11.68 6.98 -2.33
C THR A 23 12.00 8.48 -2.44
N GLY A 24 12.92 8.96 -1.61
CA GLY A 24 13.34 10.37 -1.63
C GLY A 24 13.86 10.83 -0.27
N LEU A 25 14.41 12.04 -0.23
CA LEU A 25 14.98 12.63 0.97
C LEU A 25 13.96 12.72 2.13
N PRO A 26 14.41 12.74 3.39
CA PRO A 26 13.54 13.12 4.51
C PRO A 26 12.85 14.46 4.23
N CYS A 27 11.59 14.60 4.64
CA CYS A 27 10.77 15.79 4.41
C CYS A 27 10.46 16.14 2.92
N SER A 28 10.77 15.27 1.95
CA SER A 28 10.44 15.51 0.54
C SER A 28 8.96 15.31 0.17
N GLY A 29 8.08 15.11 1.15
CA GLY A 29 6.63 14.94 0.94
C GLY A 29 6.15 13.54 0.54
N LYS A 30 6.97 12.49 0.72
CA LYS A 30 6.63 11.10 0.34
C LYS A 30 5.33 10.61 0.99
N SER A 31 5.21 10.75 2.31
CA SER A 31 4.02 10.35 3.05
C SER A 31 2.80 11.18 2.63
N THR A 32 2.97 12.48 2.37
CA THR A 32 1.90 13.35 1.84
C THR A 32 1.33 12.83 0.53
N ILE A 33 2.20 12.48 -0.43
CA ILE A 33 1.76 11.94 -1.72
C ILE A 33 1.12 10.56 -1.54
N ALA A 34 1.75 9.68 -0.74
CA ALA A 34 1.23 8.35 -0.52
C ALA A 34 -0.14 8.35 0.17
N ASP A 35 -0.39 9.28 1.10
CA ASP A 35 -1.69 9.45 1.75
C ASP A 35 -2.75 10.01 0.79
N ALA A 36 -2.36 10.91 -0.12
CA ALA A 36 -3.25 11.39 -1.18
C ALA A 36 -3.66 10.26 -2.13
N VAL A 37 -2.69 9.43 -2.55
CA VAL A 37 -2.96 8.23 -3.37
C VAL A 37 -3.88 7.25 -2.63
N ALA A 38 -3.64 7.01 -1.33
CA ALA A 38 -4.48 6.14 -0.51
C ALA A 38 -5.94 6.61 -0.49
N LYS A 39 -6.17 7.92 -0.32
CA LYS A 39 -7.51 8.51 -0.34
C LYS A 39 -8.21 8.31 -1.69
N GLU A 40 -7.51 8.48 -2.80
CA GLU A 40 -8.10 8.25 -4.12
C GLU A 40 -8.43 6.77 -4.36
N LEU A 41 -7.54 5.85 -3.98
CA LEU A 41 -7.82 4.41 -4.07
C LEU A 41 -9.01 3.98 -3.20
N GLN A 42 -9.16 4.57 -2.01
CA GLN A 42 -10.30 4.35 -1.14
C GLN A 42 -11.61 4.82 -1.79
N LYS A 43 -11.63 6.01 -2.41
CA LYS A 43 -12.80 6.52 -3.16
C LYS A 43 -13.18 5.60 -4.32
N MET A 44 -12.20 4.93 -4.94
CA MET A 44 -12.41 3.95 -6.00
C MET A 44 -12.84 2.57 -5.48
N GLY A 45 -13.00 2.38 -4.17
CA GLY A 45 -13.36 1.09 -3.57
C GLY A 45 -12.25 0.02 -3.70
N THR A 46 -11.02 0.45 -3.95
CA THR A 46 -9.86 -0.45 -4.09
C THR A 46 -9.24 -0.73 -2.73
N LYS A 47 -8.86 -1.99 -2.49
CA LYS A 47 -8.15 -2.38 -1.28
C LYS A 47 -6.74 -1.81 -1.32
N ALA A 48 -6.41 -0.92 -0.41
CA ALA A 48 -5.08 -0.33 -0.30
C ALA A 48 -4.59 -0.30 1.15
N GLU A 49 -3.30 -0.53 1.36
CA GLU A 49 -2.66 -0.54 2.67
C GLU A 49 -1.44 0.37 2.71
N ARG A 50 -1.30 1.13 3.80
CA ARG A 50 -0.18 2.04 4.03
C ARG A 50 0.88 1.36 4.88
N LEU A 51 2.09 1.27 4.33
CA LEU A 51 3.28 0.77 5.02
C LEU A 51 4.27 1.93 5.19
N ASP A 52 4.09 2.70 6.27
CA ASP A 52 4.95 3.84 6.60
C ASP A 52 5.93 3.48 7.70
N GLY A 53 7.16 4.02 7.63
CA GLY A 53 8.20 3.76 8.62
C GLY A 53 7.74 4.02 10.05
N ASP A 54 6.91 5.03 10.28
CA ASP A 54 6.42 5.37 11.62
C ASP A 54 5.28 4.47 12.08
N ILE A 55 4.40 4.05 11.17
CA ILE A 55 3.32 3.10 11.47
C ILE A 55 3.92 1.76 11.85
N ILE A 56 4.89 1.28 11.07
CA ILE A 56 5.44 -0.05 11.25
C ILE A 56 6.35 -0.12 12.50
N ARG A 57 7.22 0.88 12.73
CA ARG A 57 8.04 0.95 13.95
C ARG A 57 7.18 0.99 15.22
N LYS A 58 6.07 1.73 15.20
CA LYS A 58 5.19 1.86 16.38
C LYS A 58 4.38 0.59 16.70
N HIS A 59 3.97 -0.17 15.69
CA HIS A 59 2.98 -1.25 15.88
C HIS A 59 3.54 -2.65 15.69
N LEU A 60 4.50 -2.85 14.79
CA LEU A 60 4.95 -4.18 14.40
C LEU A 60 6.35 -4.50 14.92
N TRP A 61 7.27 -3.52 14.94
CA TRP A 61 8.68 -3.76 15.29
C TRP A 61 9.18 -2.80 16.37
N LYS A 62 8.53 -2.85 17.54
CA LYS A 62 8.83 -1.98 18.69
C LYS A 62 10.24 -2.18 19.25
N GLU A 63 10.87 -3.31 18.96
CA GLU A 63 12.22 -3.66 19.38
C GLU A 63 13.32 -3.04 18.51
N LEU A 64 13.00 -2.59 17.29
CA LEU A 64 13.98 -1.99 16.39
C LEU A 64 14.23 -0.54 16.79
N GLY A 65 15.48 -0.23 17.12
CA GLY A 65 15.95 1.11 17.42
C GLY A 65 16.24 1.96 16.17
N PHE A 66 17.18 2.89 16.30
CA PHE A 66 17.59 3.80 15.21
C PHE A 66 18.98 3.50 14.64
N SER A 67 19.59 2.37 15.04
CA SER A 67 20.86 1.91 14.49
C SER A 67 20.75 1.64 13.00
N LYS A 68 21.88 1.51 12.30
CA LYS A 68 21.88 1.20 10.88
C LYS A 68 21.26 -0.17 10.63
N GLU A 69 21.63 -1.14 11.45
CA GLU A 69 21.17 -2.52 11.41
C GLU A 69 19.65 -2.60 11.64
N ASP A 70 19.12 -1.83 12.61
CA ASP A 70 17.68 -1.74 12.86
C ASP A 70 16.91 -1.15 11.66
N ARG A 71 17.49 -0.14 11.00
CA ARG A 71 16.89 0.46 9.80
C ARG A 71 16.87 -0.53 8.64
N ASP A 72 17.96 -1.26 8.44
CA ASP A 72 18.07 -2.26 7.37
C ASP A 72 17.06 -3.40 7.60
N GLU A 73 16.92 -3.87 8.85
CA GLU A 73 15.94 -4.90 9.20
C GLU A 73 14.50 -4.39 9.04
N ASN A 74 14.23 -3.14 9.41
CA ASN A 74 12.93 -2.50 9.17
C ASN A 74 12.60 -2.48 7.66
N ILE A 75 13.54 -2.09 6.79
CA ILE A 75 13.31 -2.13 5.34
C ILE A 75 13.11 -3.57 4.84
N ARG A 76 13.89 -4.54 5.33
CA ARG A 76 13.77 -5.96 4.92
C ARG A 76 12.39 -6.53 5.25
N ARG A 77 11.91 -6.31 6.48
CA ARG A 77 10.59 -6.81 6.92
C ARG A 77 9.45 -6.07 6.19
N ALA A 78 9.63 -4.80 5.88
CA ALA A 78 8.66 -4.03 5.11
C ALA A 78 8.54 -4.55 3.68
N ALA A 79 9.68 -4.82 3.04
CA ALA A 79 9.73 -5.42 1.71
C ALA A 79 9.03 -6.79 1.66
N PHE A 80 9.15 -7.59 2.73
CA PHE A 80 8.43 -8.85 2.83
C PHE A 80 6.90 -8.66 2.84
N LEU A 81 6.37 -7.77 3.70
CA LEU A 81 4.94 -7.45 3.74
C LEU A 81 4.45 -6.87 2.42
N ALA A 82 5.25 -5.97 1.83
CA ALA A 82 4.99 -5.35 0.54
C ALA A 82 5.03 -6.36 -0.63
N GLY A 83 5.68 -7.52 -0.49
CA GLY A 83 5.62 -8.61 -1.47
C GLY A 83 4.46 -9.58 -1.25
N LEU A 84 3.88 -9.60 -0.04
CA LEU A 84 2.84 -10.55 0.35
C LEU A 84 1.42 -10.02 0.10
N LEU A 85 1.14 -8.78 0.51
CA LEU A 85 -0.19 -8.16 0.37
C LEU A 85 -0.67 -8.04 -1.09
N PRO A 86 0.17 -7.69 -2.08
CA PRO A 86 -0.25 -7.62 -3.49
C PRO A 86 -0.80 -8.93 -4.04
N ARG A 87 -0.32 -10.08 -3.53
CA ARG A 87 -0.80 -11.41 -3.92
C ARG A 87 -2.27 -11.63 -3.54
N ASN A 88 -2.81 -10.83 -2.64
CA ASN A 88 -4.20 -10.85 -2.19
C ASN A 88 -5.04 -9.70 -2.80
N GLY A 89 -4.54 -9.07 -3.86
CA GLY A 89 -5.25 -7.99 -4.56
C GLY A 89 -5.22 -6.64 -3.86
N ILE A 90 -4.31 -6.46 -2.90
CA ILE A 90 -4.15 -5.23 -2.10
C ILE A 90 -3.07 -4.36 -2.75
N ILE A 91 -3.36 -3.07 -2.93
CA ILE A 91 -2.34 -2.09 -3.33
C ILE A 91 -1.58 -1.62 -2.10
N VAL A 92 -0.27 -1.80 -2.08
CA VAL A 92 0.58 -1.39 -0.97
C VAL A 92 1.26 -0.06 -1.31
N LEU A 93 1.18 0.90 -0.39
CA LEU A 93 1.78 2.22 -0.52
C LEU A 93 2.85 2.39 0.56
N THR A 94 4.12 2.26 0.17
CA THR A 94 5.28 2.28 1.08
C THR A 94 6.00 3.64 1.10
N SER A 95 6.18 4.24 2.27
CA SER A 95 6.93 5.49 2.46
C SER A 95 7.83 5.41 3.69
N PHE A 96 9.14 5.25 3.48
CA PHE A 96 10.16 5.13 4.54
C PHE A 96 11.04 6.36 4.66
#